data_AF-X0WST2-F1
#
_entry.id   AF-X0WST2-F1
#
_cell.length_a   1.000
_cell.length_b   1.000
_cell.length_c   1.000
_cell.angle_alpha   90.00
_cell.angle_beta   90.00
_cell.angle_gamma   90.00
#
_symmetry.space_group_name_H-M   'P 1'
#
loop_
_entity.id
_entity.type
_entity.pdbx_description
1 polymer ?
#
loop_
_entity_poly.entity_id
_entity_poly.type
_entity_poly.pdbx_seq_one_letter_code
_entity_poly.pdbx_strand_id
1 'polypeptide(L)'
;EVPPESRLDLDKISEEDAKLLRLKGMYSQTVDVEKGKGVTEEDLFTHSPLATKLYLKLSPPTLTDTLSDLERLYREVRKSRDIPIIQTGLTNIKRLGRLFRESDWKVTVLLGKRNGTVEIVSVEPGDTSEKNYGIALDIGTTTVSGQLVNLNTKEVLGTKVTHNKQASFGSDVITRIIYATEGAGLEKLHHAVIDNINAIIRELVEEHNINLSNINGVMCAGNTTMLHLLLRVDPAFIRKEPYVSTANFVPVIRAQEAGIK
;
A
#
# COMPACT_ATOMS: atom_id res chain seq x y z
N GLU A 1 17.90 35.30 -13.35
CA GLU A 1 16.73 36.06 -12.88
C GLU A 1 15.46 35.34 -13.26
N VAL A 2 14.44 35.39 -12.39
CA VAL A 2 13.11 34.78 -12.65
C VAL A 2 12.33 35.68 -13.62
N PRO A 3 11.65 35.11 -14.64
CA PRO A 3 10.89 35.88 -15.63
C PRO A 3 9.84 36.81 -15.00
N PRO A 4 9.59 38.01 -15.55
CA PRO A 4 8.62 38.98 -15.03
C PRO A 4 7.21 38.39 -14.86
N GLU A 5 6.84 37.45 -15.73
CA GLU A 5 5.53 36.78 -15.78
C GLU A 5 5.32 35.78 -14.63
N SER A 6 6.39 35.39 -13.93
CA SER A 6 6.36 34.43 -12.82
C SER A 6 6.41 35.10 -11.44
N ARG A 7 6.35 36.45 -11.38
CA ARG A 7 6.28 37.20 -10.13
C ARG A 7 4.81 37.33 -9.70
N LEU A 8 4.41 36.58 -8.68
CA LEU A 8 3.13 36.77 -8.01
C LEU A 8 3.15 38.11 -7.26
N ASP A 9 2.34 39.07 -7.72
CA ASP A 9 2.07 40.31 -6.99
C ASP A 9 1.26 39.99 -5.72
N LEU A 10 1.96 39.83 -4.61
CA LEU A 10 1.38 39.52 -3.29
C LEU A 10 0.57 40.68 -2.69
N ASP A 11 0.64 41.88 -3.27
CA ASP A 11 0.00 43.09 -2.75
C ASP A 11 -1.50 43.22 -3.13
N LYS A 12 -2.06 42.26 -3.87
CA LYS A 12 -3.47 42.27 -4.30
C LYS A 12 -4.33 41.13 -3.73
N ILE A 13 -3.81 40.38 -2.77
CA ILE A 13 -4.51 39.22 -2.20
C ILE A 13 -5.17 39.65 -0.90
N SER A 14 -6.51 39.54 -0.82
CA SER A 14 -7.24 39.83 0.42
C SER A 14 -6.82 38.86 1.54
N GLU A 15 -6.96 39.24 2.82
CA GLU A 15 -6.64 38.33 3.93
C GLU A 15 -7.45 37.02 3.89
N GLU A 16 -8.67 37.05 3.32
CA GLU A 16 -9.48 35.85 3.10
C GLU A 16 -8.92 34.98 1.96
N ASP A 17 -8.48 35.58 0.86
CA ASP A 17 -7.83 34.87 -0.24
C ASP A 17 -6.47 34.28 0.16
N ALA A 18 -5.72 34.97 1.02
CA ALA A 18 -4.47 34.47 1.60
C ALA A 18 -4.73 33.31 2.57
N LYS A 19 -5.83 33.34 3.34
CA LYS A 19 -6.29 32.20 4.15
C LYS A 19 -6.75 31.04 3.28
N LEU A 20 -7.49 31.28 2.20
CA LEU A 20 -7.91 30.28 1.22
C LEU A 20 -6.72 29.65 0.47
N LEU A 21 -5.71 30.44 0.14
CA LEU A 21 -4.45 29.97 -0.45
C LEU A 21 -3.62 29.16 0.56
N ARG A 22 -3.58 29.56 1.84
CA ARG A 22 -2.98 28.75 2.91
C ARG A 22 -3.74 27.44 3.15
N LEU A 23 -5.08 27.46 3.06
CA LEU A 23 -5.91 26.27 3.19
C LEU A 23 -5.76 25.33 1.97
N LYS A 24 -5.69 25.88 0.75
CA LYS A 24 -5.34 25.15 -0.48
C LYS A 24 -3.92 24.60 -0.42
N GLY A 25 -2.97 25.33 0.18
CA GLY A 25 -1.58 24.88 0.37
C GLY A 25 -1.41 23.72 1.37
N MET A 26 -2.39 23.45 2.24
CA MET A 26 -2.36 22.28 3.13
C MET A 26 -2.65 20.96 2.39
N TYR A 27 -3.22 21.03 1.20
CA TYR A 27 -3.49 19.88 0.33
C TYR A 27 -2.97 20.19 -1.08
N SER A 28 -1.71 19.83 -1.36
CA SER A 28 -1.21 19.86 -2.72
C SER A 28 -2.12 19.00 -3.60
N GLN A 29 -2.73 19.62 -4.62
CA GLN A 29 -3.50 18.90 -5.62
C GLN A 29 -2.59 17.86 -6.25
N THR A 30 -3.07 16.63 -6.29
CA THR A 30 -2.46 15.55 -7.04
C THR A 30 -2.50 15.89 -8.53
N VAL A 31 -1.40 15.58 -9.20
CA VAL A 31 -1.26 15.86 -10.63
C VAL A 31 -1.19 14.54 -11.37
N ASP A 32 -1.90 14.47 -12.49
CA ASP A 32 -1.84 13.37 -13.44
C ASP A 32 -0.51 13.39 -14.20
N VAL A 33 0.08 12.21 -14.37
CA VAL A 33 1.31 12.05 -15.13
C VAL A 33 1.06 11.07 -16.27
N GLU A 34 1.52 11.41 -17.47
CA GLU A 34 1.48 10.52 -18.63
C GLU A 34 2.18 9.19 -18.32
N LYS A 35 1.63 8.07 -18.82
CA LYS A 35 2.24 6.73 -18.69
C LYS A 35 3.64 6.76 -19.29
N GLY A 36 4.67 6.79 -18.45
CA GLY A 36 6.06 6.64 -18.89
C GLY A 36 6.26 5.29 -19.57
N LYS A 37 7.00 5.26 -20.69
CA LYS A 37 7.42 4.01 -21.34
C LYS A 37 8.35 3.26 -20.39
N GLY A 38 7.82 2.29 -19.65
CA GLY A 38 8.62 1.36 -18.86
C GLY A 38 9.59 0.61 -19.78
N VAL A 39 10.84 0.46 -19.34
CA VAL A 39 11.80 -0.41 -20.01
C VAL A 39 11.24 -1.83 -19.92
N THR A 40 10.87 -2.42 -21.05
CA THR A 40 10.29 -3.76 -21.13
C THR A 40 11.40 -4.80 -20.98
N GLU A 41 11.82 -5.06 -19.75
CA GLU A 41 12.56 -6.28 -19.42
C GLU A 41 11.58 -7.45 -19.24
N GLU A 42 10.75 -7.72 -20.27
CA GLU A 42 9.74 -8.79 -20.24
C GLU A 42 10.36 -10.19 -20.05
N ASP A 43 11.67 -10.33 -20.29
CA ASP A 43 12.42 -11.58 -20.18
C ASP A 43 13.16 -11.78 -18.84
N LEU A 44 13.30 -10.75 -17.99
CA LEU A 44 14.10 -10.87 -16.75
C LEU A 44 13.28 -11.25 -15.52
N PHE A 45 11.98 -10.95 -15.50
CA PHE A 45 11.14 -11.17 -14.32
C PHE A 45 9.90 -12.00 -14.65
N THR A 46 9.82 -13.19 -14.04
CA THR A 46 8.59 -14.00 -14.07
C THR A 46 7.48 -13.32 -13.29
N HIS A 47 6.26 -13.33 -13.83
CA HIS A 47 5.10 -12.78 -13.14
C HIS A 47 4.84 -13.49 -11.80
N SER A 48 5.11 -12.81 -10.70
CA SER A 48 4.89 -13.32 -9.35
C SER A 48 4.38 -12.20 -8.44
N PRO A 49 3.07 -11.88 -8.48
CA PRO A 49 2.52 -10.80 -7.67
C PRO A 49 2.65 -11.11 -6.18
N LEU A 50 2.75 -10.05 -5.36
CA LEU A 50 2.85 -10.15 -3.90
C LEU A 50 1.61 -10.80 -3.26
N ALA A 51 0.46 -10.59 -3.91
CA ALA A 51 -0.82 -11.14 -3.52
C ALA A 51 -1.51 -11.78 -4.73
N THR A 52 -2.02 -13.00 -4.58
CA THR A 52 -2.75 -13.71 -5.62
C THR A 52 -4.12 -14.11 -5.12
N LYS A 53 -5.17 -13.82 -5.91
CA LYS A 53 -6.49 -14.41 -5.69
C LYS A 53 -6.63 -15.73 -6.47
N LEU A 54 -7.16 -16.76 -5.81
CA LEU A 54 -7.40 -18.07 -6.39
C LEU A 54 -8.86 -18.46 -6.20
N TYR A 55 -9.60 -18.57 -7.30
CA TYR A 55 -10.96 -19.10 -7.27
C TYR A 55 -10.94 -20.63 -7.12
N LEU A 56 -11.70 -21.14 -6.17
CA LEU A 56 -11.76 -22.53 -5.78
C LEU A 56 -13.19 -23.04 -5.76
N LYS A 57 -13.36 -24.28 -6.22
CA LYS A 57 -14.58 -25.07 -6.07
C LYS A 57 -14.29 -26.20 -5.10
N LEU A 58 -14.66 -26.02 -3.84
CA LEU A 58 -14.46 -27.03 -2.81
C LEU A 58 -15.50 -28.15 -2.95
N SER A 59 -15.13 -29.39 -2.67
CA SER A 59 -16.10 -30.47 -2.58
C SER A 59 -16.81 -30.44 -1.23
N PRO A 60 -18.16 -30.52 -1.14
CA PRO A 60 -18.86 -30.61 0.13
C PRO A 60 -18.46 -31.86 0.92
N PRO A 61 -18.58 -31.86 2.27
CA PRO A 61 -18.27 -33.01 3.10
C PRO A 61 -19.21 -34.17 2.80
N THR A 62 -18.68 -35.38 2.90
CA THR A 62 -19.43 -36.63 2.75
C THR A 62 -19.11 -37.57 3.92
N LEU A 63 -19.86 -38.66 4.07
CA LEU A 63 -19.56 -39.68 5.09
C LEU A 63 -18.14 -40.28 4.94
N THR A 64 -17.58 -40.24 3.73
CA THR A 64 -16.23 -40.74 3.42
C THR A 64 -15.15 -39.65 3.38
N ASP A 65 -15.54 -38.37 3.34
CA ASP A 65 -14.62 -37.21 3.33
C ASP A 65 -15.03 -36.21 4.42
N THR A 66 -14.61 -36.52 5.65
CA THR A 66 -14.96 -35.82 6.89
C THR A 66 -13.96 -34.74 7.28
N LEU A 67 -13.06 -34.33 6.37
CA LEU A 67 -12.09 -33.26 6.64
C LEU A 67 -12.78 -31.98 7.13
N SER A 68 -12.13 -31.30 8.07
CA SER A 68 -12.57 -29.99 8.53
C SER A 68 -12.55 -28.97 7.39
N ASP A 69 -13.33 -27.90 7.54
CA ASP A 69 -13.40 -26.84 6.52
C ASP A 69 -12.02 -26.21 6.27
N LEU A 70 -11.19 -26.04 7.30
CA LEU A 70 -9.83 -25.51 7.15
C LEU A 70 -8.90 -26.46 6.38
N GLU A 71 -8.90 -27.75 6.74
CA GLU A 71 -8.08 -28.76 6.04
C GLU A 71 -8.52 -28.94 4.59
N ARG A 72 -9.83 -28.88 4.33
CA ARG A 72 -10.43 -28.93 3.00
C ARG A 72 -9.95 -27.75 2.15
N LEU A 73 -9.93 -26.54 2.71
CA LEU A 73 -9.39 -25.36 2.04
C LEU A 73 -7.91 -25.53 1.70
N TYR A 74 -7.10 -25.98 2.66
CA TYR A 74 -5.67 -26.23 2.44
C TYR A 74 -5.40 -27.30 1.39
N ARG A 75 -6.19 -28.37 1.39
CA ARG A 75 -6.13 -29.43 0.38
C ARG A 75 -6.38 -28.86 -1.01
N GLU A 76 -7.42 -28.05 -1.19
CA GLU A 76 -7.73 -27.46 -2.50
C GLU A 76 -6.70 -26.41 -2.96
N VAL A 77 -6.19 -25.58 -2.06
CA VAL A 77 -5.10 -24.64 -2.39
C VAL A 77 -3.86 -25.39 -2.89
N ARG A 78 -3.48 -26.49 -2.22
CA ARG A 78 -2.28 -27.28 -2.55
C ARG A 78 -2.39 -28.09 -3.84
N LYS A 79 -3.60 -28.30 -4.38
CA LYS A 79 -3.76 -28.94 -5.70
C LYS A 79 -3.24 -28.06 -6.84
N SER A 80 -3.33 -26.74 -6.69
CA SER A 80 -2.94 -25.79 -7.74
C SER A 80 -1.56 -25.17 -7.50
N ARG A 81 -1.05 -25.18 -6.27
CA ARG A 81 0.24 -24.58 -5.93
C ARG A 81 1.01 -25.40 -4.89
N ASP A 82 2.32 -25.53 -5.10
CA ASP A 82 3.21 -26.12 -4.11
C ASP A 82 3.50 -25.12 -2.98
N ILE A 83 2.69 -25.22 -1.92
CA ILE A 83 2.78 -24.34 -0.75
C ILE A 83 2.82 -25.22 0.50
N PRO A 84 4.03 -25.58 0.98
CA PRO A 84 4.17 -26.49 2.12
C PRO A 84 3.67 -25.83 3.40
N ILE A 85 4.00 -24.56 3.63
CA ILE A 85 3.64 -23.82 4.85
C ILE A 85 2.57 -22.77 4.52
N ILE A 86 1.32 -23.07 4.94
CA ILE A 86 0.16 -22.18 4.84
C ILE A 86 -0.27 -21.79 6.25
N GLN A 87 -0.52 -20.50 6.46
CA GLN A 87 -1.10 -19.98 7.70
C GLN A 87 -2.43 -19.29 7.41
N THR A 88 -3.35 -19.36 8.37
CA THR A 88 -4.65 -18.66 8.30
C THR A 88 -4.93 -18.03 9.64
N GLY A 89 -5.18 -16.72 9.65
CA GLY A 89 -5.55 -15.99 10.86
C GLY A 89 -6.92 -16.42 11.42
N LEU A 90 -7.08 -16.32 12.73
CA LEU A 90 -8.31 -16.73 13.45
C LEU A 90 -9.57 -16.04 12.92
N THR A 91 -9.48 -14.79 12.47
CA THR A 91 -10.61 -14.05 11.87
C THR A 91 -11.22 -14.77 10.68
N ASN A 92 -10.39 -15.37 9.81
CA ASN A 92 -10.86 -16.15 8.68
C ASN A 92 -11.46 -17.48 9.17
N ILE A 93 -10.75 -18.20 10.05
CA ILE A 93 -11.18 -19.50 10.60
C ILE A 93 -12.58 -19.43 11.20
N LYS A 94 -12.88 -18.39 12.00
CA LYS A 94 -14.20 -18.17 12.63
C LYS A 94 -15.37 -18.12 11.63
N ARG A 95 -15.11 -17.79 10.36
CA ARG A 95 -16.15 -17.55 9.35
C ARG A 95 -16.26 -18.67 8.32
N LEU A 96 -15.25 -19.53 8.17
CA LEU A 96 -15.16 -20.50 7.07
C LEU A 96 -16.39 -21.41 6.97
N GLY A 97 -16.84 -21.98 8.09
CA GLY A 97 -17.91 -22.98 8.04
C GLY A 97 -19.24 -22.44 7.51
N ARG A 98 -19.64 -21.25 7.94
CA ARG A 98 -20.84 -20.59 7.40
C ARG A 98 -20.60 -20.15 5.95
N LEU A 99 -19.47 -19.50 5.68
CA LEU A 99 -19.12 -18.98 4.36
C LEU A 99 -19.18 -20.08 3.28
N PHE A 100 -18.60 -21.25 3.51
CA PHE A 100 -18.57 -22.33 2.52
C PHE A 100 -19.96 -22.87 2.19
N ARG A 101 -20.84 -22.99 3.20
CA ARG A 101 -22.19 -23.50 3.01
C ARG A 101 -23.08 -22.48 2.29
N GLU A 102 -22.97 -21.20 2.64
CA GLU A 102 -23.75 -20.12 2.01
C GLU A 102 -23.29 -19.79 0.58
N SER A 103 -22.02 -20.08 0.25
CA SER A 103 -21.44 -19.81 -1.08
C SER A 103 -21.51 -21.01 -2.03
N ASP A 104 -22.23 -22.08 -1.69
CA ASP A 104 -22.28 -23.31 -2.48
C ASP A 104 -20.86 -23.85 -2.78
N TRP A 105 -19.98 -23.78 -1.77
CA TRP A 105 -18.60 -24.25 -1.80
C TRP A 105 -17.73 -23.59 -2.89
N LYS A 106 -18.14 -22.43 -3.40
CA LYS A 106 -17.42 -21.63 -4.40
C LYS A 106 -16.88 -20.38 -3.73
N VAL A 107 -15.56 -20.30 -3.62
CA VAL A 107 -14.90 -19.20 -2.91
C VAL A 107 -13.65 -18.74 -3.64
N THR A 108 -13.27 -17.49 -3.44
CA THR A 108 -11.96 -16.97 -3.84
C THR A 108 -11.10 -16.75 -2.60
N VAL A 109 -9.88 -17.26 -2.65
CA VAL A 109 -8.89 -17.16 -1.57
C VAL A 109 -7.84 -16.14 -1.95
N LEU A 110 -7.59 -15.16 -1.09
CA LEU A 110 -6.47 -14.24 -1.23
C LEU A 110 -5.24 -14.82 -0.52
N LEU A 111 -4.20 -15.14 -1.29
CA LEU A 111 -2.91 -15.62 -0.81
C LEU A 111 -1.90 -14.47 -0.82
N GLY A 112 -1.29 -14.19 0.33
CA GLY A 112 -0.20 -13.22 0.46
C GLY A 112 1.10 -13.90 0.86
N LYS A 113 2.21 -13.53 0.23
CA LYS A 113 3.55 -13.99 0.68
C LYS A 113 3.97 -13.22 1.93
N ARG A 114 4.36 -13.92 2.99
CA ARG A 114 4.96 -13.35 4.20
C ARG A 114 6.27 -14.06 4.48
N ASN A 115 7.36 -13.48 3.99
CA ASN A 115 8.70 -14.06 4.10
C ASN A 115 8.71 -15.50 3.55
N GLY A 116 9.06 -16.50 4.37
CA GLY A 116 9.10 -17.91 3.99
C GLY A 116 7.76 -18.65 4.06
N THR A 117 6.63 -17.97 4.32
CA THR A 117 5.31 -18.60 4.42
C THR A 117 4.29 -17.92 3.52
N VAL A 118 3.19 -18.63 3.24
CA VAL A 118 2.02 -18.05 2.57
C VAL A 118 0.88 -17.94 3.59
N GLU A 119 0.25 -16.78 3.63
CA GLU A 119 -0.91 -16.55 4.45
C GLU A 119 -2.19 -16.48 3.60
N ILE A 120 -3.24 -17.16 4.05
CA ILE A 120 -4.60 -16.89 3.59
C ILE A 120 -5.06 -15.60 4.25
N VAL A 121 -4.97 -14.50 3.51
CA VAL A 121 -5.28 -13.15 3.97
C VAL A 121 -6.80 -12.99 4.11
N SER A 122 -7.57 -13.46 3.14
CA SER A 122 -9.03 -13.42 3.17
C SER A 122 -9.63 -14.56 2.34
N VAL A 123 -10.91 -14.85 2.60
CA VAL A 123 -11.72 -15.79 1.82
C VAL A 123 -13.05 -15.11 1.51
N GLU A 124 -13.38 -15.04 0.23
CA GLU A 124 -14.54 -14.31 -0.33
C GLU A 124 -15.50 -15.31 -0.99
N PRO A 125 -16.83 -15.08 -0.93
CA PRO A 125 -17.79 -15.93 -1.63
C PRO A 125 -17.77 -15.67 -3.15
N GLY A 126 -18.00 -16.73 -3.93
CA GLY A 126 -18.04 -16.65 -5.39
C GLY A 126 -16.66 -16.46 -6.03
N ASP A 127 -16.66 -15.98 -7.28
CA ASP A 127 -15.44 -15.69 -8.03
C ASP A 127 -15.16 -14.18 -8.04
N THR A 128 -14.13 -13.78 -7.30
CA THR A 128 -13.59 -12.42 -7.27
C THR A 128 -12.15 -12.36 -7.78
N SER A 129 -11.66 -13.40 -8.46
CA SER A 129 -10.24 -13.55 -8.82
C SER A 129 -9.71 -12.44 -9.74
N GLU A 130 -10.58 -11.88 -10.59
CA GLU A 130 -10.26 -10.75 -11.46
C GLU A 130 -10.06 -9.42 -10.70
N LYS A 131 -10.57 -9.31 -9.47
CA LYS A 131 -10.50 -8.08 -8.66
C LYS A 131 -9.27 -8.11 -7.75
N ASN A 132 -8.10 -8.03 -8.36
CA ASN A 132 -6.81 -8.09 -7.67
C ASN A 132 -5.90 -6.94 -8.07
N TYR A 133 -5.81 -5.93 -7.21
CA TYR A 133 -5.05 -4.71 -7.48
C TYR A 133 -4.02 -4.46 -6.38
N GLY A 134 -3.01 -3.66 -6.70
CA GLY A 134 -1.99 -3.23 -5.77
C GLY A 134 -1.59 -1.78 -5.99
N ILE A 135 -0.90 -1.22 -5.00
CA ILE A 135 -0.36 0.14 -5.06
C ILE A 135 1.16 0.07 -4.96
N ALA A 136 1.86 0.67 -5.91
CA ALA A 136 3.29 0.93 -5.81
C ALA A 136 3.52 2.40 -5.43
N LEU A 137 4.27 2.66 -4.37
CA LEU A 137 4.52 4.00 -3.83
C LEU A 137 6.03 4.30 -3.89
N ASP A 138 6.38 5.48 -4.37
CA ASP A 138 7.70 6.07 -4.23
C ASP A 138 7.62 7.30 -3.31
N ILE A 139 8.26 7.19 -2.15
CA ILE A 139 8.23 8.18 -1.08
C ILE A 139 9.54 8.96 -1.13
N GLY A 140 9.55 9.97 -1.99
CA GLY A 140 10.61 10.96 -2.07
C GLY A 140 10.54 11.99 -0.95
N THR A 141 11.63 12.74 -0.79
CA THR A 141 11.66 13.85 0.19
C THR A 141 10.77 15.00 -0.25
N THR A 142 10.72 15.29 -1.56
CA THR A 142 9.92 16.40 -2.12
C THR A 142 8.56 15.95 -2.62
N THR A 143 8.47 14.75 -3.17
CA THR A 143 7.26 14.22 -3.81
C THR A 143 6.93 12.83 -3.28
N VAL A 144 5.65 12.49 -3.27
CA VAL A 144 5.16 11.12 -3.11
C VAL A 144 4.42 10.76 -4.39
N SER A 145 4.83 9.67 -5.03
CA SER A 145 4.16 9.12 -6.21
C SER A 145 3.50 7.80 -5.86
N GLY A 146 2.33 7.54 -6.43
CA GLY A 146 1.69 6.24 -6.35
C GLY A 146 1.12 5.79 -7.68
N GLN A 147 1.24 4.48 -7.94
CA GLN A 147 0.69 3.82 -9.11
C GLN A 147 -0.30 2.75 -8.69
N LEU A 148 -1.46 2.72 -9.35
CA LEU A 148 -2.43 1.65 -9.25
C LEU A 148 -2.12 0.60 -10.30
N VAL A 149 -1.94 -0.65 -9.86
CA VAL A 149 -1.51 -1.76 -10.72
C VAL A 149 -2.51 -2.90 -10.64
N ASN A 150 -2.90 -3.45 -11.78
CA ASN A 150 -3.60 -4.72 -11.85
C ASN A 150 -2.60 -5.87 -11.63
N LEU A 151 -2.75 -6.61 -10.53
CA LEU A 151 -1.81 -7.67 -10.13
C LEU A 151 -1.96 -8.95 -10.95
N ASN A 152 -3.01 -9.07 -11.77
CA ASN A 152 -3.19 -10.21 -12.68
C ASN A 152 -2.53 -9.93 -14.04
N THR A 153 -2.63 -8.69 -14.54
CA THR A 153 -2.16 -8.32 -15.89
C THR A 153 -0.84 -7.54 -15.91
N LYS A 154 -0.35 -7.08 -14.75
CA LYS A 154 0.79 -6.16 -14.57
C LYS A 154 0.52 -4.73 -15.08
N GLU A 155 -0.68 -4.44 -15.54
CA GLU A 155 -0.99 -3.15 -16.13
C GLU A 155 -1.02 -2.04 -15.06
N VAL A 156 -0.30 -0.95 -15.30
CA VAL A 156 -0.47 0.29 -14.55
C VAL A 156 -1.72 1.00 -15.07
N LEU A 157 -2.73 1.09 -14.21
CA LEU A 157 -4.02 1.71 -14.52
C LEU A 157 -3.92 3.23 -14.45
N GLY A 158 -3.35 3.74 -13.36
CA GLY A 158 -3.18 5.18 -13.13
C GLY A 158 -1.95 5.51 -12.30
N THR A 159 -1.48 6.75 -12.41
CA THR A 159 -0.37 7.31 -11.63
C THR A 159 -0.77 8.67 -11.07
N LYS A 160 -0.54 8.89 -9.78
CA LYS A 160 -0.68 10.21 -9.14
C LYS A 160 0.62 10.62 -8.48
N VAL A 161 0.90 11.92 -8.50
CA VAL A 161 2.02 12.52 -7.79
C VAL A 161 1.53 13.70 -6.97
N THR A 162 2.03 13.84 -5.75
CA THR A 162 1.76 15.00 -4.88
C THR A 162 3.03 15.43 -4.16
N HIS A 163 3.05 16.67 -3.66
CA HIS A 163 4.14 17.10 -2.80
C HIS A 163 4.11 16.36 -1.45
N ASN A 164 5.28 16.00 -0.96
CA ASN A 164 5.41 15.39 0.36
C ASN A 164 5.09 16.45 1.44
N LYS A 165 3.98 16.26 2.15
CA LYS A 165 3.48 17.16 3.20
C LYS A 165 4.45 17.31 4.38
N GLN A 166 5.41 16.40 4.51
CA GLN A 166 6.50 16.54 5.48
C GLN A 166 7.38 17.78 5.23
N ALA A 167 7.32 18.40 4.05
CA ALA A 167 8.01 19.65 3.74
C ALA A 167 7.66 20.78 4.73
N SER A 168 6.46 20.77 5.31
CA SER A 168 6.03 21.73 6.34
C SER A 168 6.82 21.63 7.66
N PHE A 169 7.57 20.54 7.86
CA PHE A 169 8.35 20.29 9.07
C PHE A 169 9.87 20.24 8.81
N GLY A 170 10.29 20.37 7.56
CA GLY A 170 11.71 20.34 7.18
C GLY A 170 11.91 20.23 5.68
N SER A 171 12.82 21.06 5.15
CA SER A 171 13.16 21.13 3.73
C SER A 171 13.99 19.94 3.24
N ASP A 172 14.67 19.23 4.15
CA ASP A 172 15.54 18.11 3.82
C ASP A 172 15.41 16.97 4.84
N VAL A 173 16.16 15.90 4.60
CA VAL A 173 16.13 14.70 5.44
C VAL A 173 16.66 14.97 6.85
N ILE A 174 17.72 15.76 7.02
CA ILE A 174 18.37 15.99 8.32
C ILE A 174 17.47 16.84 9.23
N THR A 175 16.89 17.91 8.69
CA THR A 175 15.94 18.78 9.40
C THR A 175 14.72 17.99 9.87
N ARG A 176 14.19 17.08 9.04
CA ARG A 176 13.11 16.17 9.45
C ARG A 176 13.51 15.19 10.53
N ILE A 177 14.73 14.65 10.51
CA ILE A 177 15.23 13.79 11.60
C ILE A 177 15.29 14.57 12.90
N ILE A 178 15.80 15.81 12.88
CA ILE A 178 15.86 16.66 14.07
C ILE A 178 14.44 16.89 14.60
N TYR A 179 13.51 17.32 13.73
CA TYR A 179 12.11 17.53 14.11
C TYR A 179 11.47 16.26 14.69
N ALA A 180 11.74 15.09 14.11
CA ALA A 180 11.21 13.81 14.59
C ALA A 180 11.60 13.51 16.06
N THR A 181 12.77 13.98 16.49
CA THR A 181 13.27 13.78 17.87
C THR A 181 12.69 14.76 18.89
N GLU A 182 11.89 15.72 18.45
CA GLU A 182 11.34 16.77 19.30
C GLU A 182 9.84 16.54 19.58
N GLY A 183 9.50 16.31 20.85
CA GLY A 183 8.10 16.20 21.30
C GLY A 183 7.28 15.21 20.47
N ALA A 184 6.22 15.69 19.82
CA ALA A 184 5.34 14.89 18.96
C ALA A 184 5.76 14.87 17.47
N GLY A 185 7.01 15.24 17.17
CA GLY A 185 7.46 15.46 15.79
C GLY A 185 7.41 14.21 14.91
N LEU A 186 7.80 13.04 15.44
CA LEU A 186 7.72 11.77 14.72
C LEU A 186 6.29 11.46 14.27
N GLU A 187 5.31 11.58 15.17
CA GLU A 187 3.90 11.33 14.85
C GLU A 187 3.36 12.33 13.81
N LYS A 188 3.75 13.60 13.88
CA LYS A 188 3.35 14.60 12.88
C LYS A 188 3.90 14.29 11.49
N LEU A 189 5.18 13.93 11.41
CA LEU A 189 5.84 13.53 10.16
C LEU A 189 5.22 12.25 9.58
N HIS A 190 4.89 11.28 10.43
CA HIS A 190 4.20 10.05 10.04
C HIS A 190 2.81 10.36 9.46
N HIS A 191 1.97 11.09 10.19
CA HIS A 191 0.62 11.43 9.72
C HIS A 191 0.66 12.20 8.39
N ALA A 192 1.63 13.12 8.22
CA ALA A 192 1.76 13.87 6.97
C ALA A 192 1.99 12.98 5.74
N VAL A 193 2.89 11.99 5.83
CA VAL A 193 3.14 11.05 4.72
C VAL A 193 1.99 10.06 4.54
N ILE A 194 1.34 9.62 5.63
CA ILE A 194 0.16 8.74 5.57
C ILE A 194 -1.04 9.44 4.94
N ASP A 195 -1.22 10.74 5.19
CA ASP A 195 -2.25 11.53 4.54
C ASP A 195 -1.98 11.71 3.04
N ASN A 196 -0.72 11.85 2.62
CA ASN A 196 -0.36 11.82 1.20
C ASN A 196 -0.74 10.48 0.56
N ILE A 197 -0.31 9.37 1.16
CA ILE A 197 -0.52 8.02 0.63
C ILE A 197 -2.02 7.70 0.54
N ASN A 198 -2.77 7.92 1.62
CA ASN A 198 -4.20 7.64 1.64
C ASN A 198 -5.00 8.55 0.69
N ALA A 199 -4.52 9.77 0.38
CA ALA A 199 -5.13 10.61 -0.64
C ALA A 199 -4.88 10.06 -2.05
N ILE A 200 -3.63 9.72 -2.37
CA ILE A 200 -3.26 9.11 -3.65
C ILE A 200 -4.07 7.83 -3.89
N ILE A 201 -4.12 6.93 -2.90
CA ILE A 201 -4.87 5.66 -3.03
C ILE A 201 -6.34 5.94 -3.31
N ARG A 202 -6.98 6.84 -2.55
CA ARG A 202 -8.39 7.18 -2.71
C ARG A 202 -8.70 7.68 -4.12
N GLU A 203 -7.93 8.63 -4.61
CA GLU A 203 -8.18 9.21 -5.92
C GLU A 203 -7.96 8.20 -7.05
N LEU A 204 -6.91 7.38 -6.95
CA LEU A 204 -6.66 6.31 -7.93
C LEU A 204 -7.82 5.32 -8.00
N VAL A 205 -8.36 4.89 -6.85
CA VAL A 205 -9.47 3.93 -6.83
C VAL A 205 -10.80 4.56 -7.24
N GLU A 206 -11.05 5.83 -6.90
CA GLU A 206 -12.24 6.57 -7.33
C GLU A 206 -12.25 6.78 -8.85
N GLU A 207 -11.13 7.22 -9.42
CA GLU A 207 -10.97 7.45 -10.87
C GLU A 207 -11.23 6.17 -11.69
N HIS A 208 -10.81 5.02 -11.17
CA HIS A 208 -10.92 3.73 -11.87
C HIS A 208 -12.15 2.91 -11.43
N ASN A 209 -13.01 3.48 -10.58
CA ASN A 209 -14.19 2.80 -10.01
C ASN A 209 -13.85 1.44 -9.36
N ILE A 210 -12.74 1.40 -8.63
CA ILE A 210 -12.27 0.23 -7.90
C ILE A 210 -12.67 0.36 -6.43
N ASN A 211 -13.20 -0.72 -5.85
CA ASN A 211 -13.42 -0.76 -4.41
C ASN A 211 -12.09 -0.92 -3.66
N LEU A 212 -11.85 -0.10 -2.64
CA LEU A 212 -10.64 -0.14 -1.81
C LEU A 212 -10.31 -1.54 -1.26
N SER A 213 -11.32 -2.36 -0.94
CA SER A 213 -11.14 -3.74 -0.48
C SER A 213 -10.50 -4.68 -1.50
N ASN A 214 -10.38 -4.28 -2.76
CA ASN A 214 -9.68 -5.03 -3.81
C ASN A 214 -8.20 -4.61 -3.96
N ILE A 215 -7.72 -3.64 -3.17
CA ILE A 215 -6.29 -3.34 -3.04
C ILE A 215 -5.68 -4.35 -2.08
N ASN A 216 -5.02 -5.38 -2.63
CA ASN A 216 -4.56 -6.54 -1.87
C ASN A 216 -3.06 -6.51 -1.55
N GLY A 217 -2.34 -5.49 -2.00
CA GLY A 217 -0.92 -5.32 -1.75
C GLY A 217 -0.48 -3.88 -1.94
N VAL A 218 0.43 -3.44 -1.07
CA VAL A 218 1.09 -2.14 -1.18
C VAL A 218 2.60 -2.37 -1.09
N MET A 219 3.34 -1.75 -2.00
CA MET A 219 4.80 -1.75 -1.99
C MET A 219 5.27 -0.31 -1.88
N CYS A 220 6.09 -0.01 -0.87
CA CYS A 220 6.65 1.31 -0.65
C CYS A 220 8.16 1.27 -0.91
N ALA A 221 8.64 2.17 -1.74
CA ALA A 221 10.05 2.51 -1.91
C ALA A 221 10.30 3.91 -1.36
N GLY A 222 11.52 4.16 -0.90
CA GLY A 222 11.94 5.45 -0.37
C GLY A 222 13.31 5.30 0.28
N ASN A 223 13.98 6.43 0.52
CA ASN A 223 15.23 6.39 1.28
C ASN A 223 14.99 5.99 2.74
N THR A 224 16.06 5.57 3.44
CA THR A 224 16.00 5.03 4.80
C THR A 224 15.19 5.89 5.76
N THR A 225 15.39 7.22 5.74
CA THR A 225 14.66 8.14 6.62
C THR A 225 13.18 8.21 6.27
N MET A 226 12.82 8.28 4.99
CA MET A 226 11.41 8.31 4.59
C MET A 226 10.67 7.04 5.02
N LEU A 227 11.32 5.88 4.92
CA LEU A 227 10.75 4.62 5.40
C LEU A 227 10.64 4.56 6.93
N HIS A 228 11.62 5.11 7.67
CA HIS A 228 11.52 5.22 9.13
C HIS A 228 10.34 6.11 9.56
N LEU A 229 10.19 7.28 8.92
CA LEU A 229 9.07 8.19 9.20
C LEU A 229 7.71 7.57 8.81
N LEU A 230 7.65 6.88 7.66
CA LEU A 230 6.45 6.14 7.24
C LEU A 230 6.04 5.12 8.30
N LEU A 231 6.99 4.41 8.90
CA LEU A 231 6.73 3.29 9.80
C LEU A 231 6.74 3.68 11.29
N ARG A 232 6.84 4.97 11.62
CA ARG A 232 7.01 5.47 13.01
C ARG A 232 8.20 4.85 13.73
N VAL A 233 9.29 4.61 13.01
CA VAL A 233 10.55 4.17 13.59
C VAL A 233 11.40 5.40 13.87
N ASP A 234 11.97 5.49 15.08
CA ASP A 234 12.86 6.61 15.45
C ASP A 234 14.05 6.70 14.49
N PRO A 235 14.22 7.83 13.76
CA PRO A 235 15.31 8.01 12.82
C PRO A 235 16.56 8.67 13.44
N ALA A 236 16.57 8.97 14.74
CA ALA A 236 17.61 9.78 15.40
C ALA A 236 19.04 9.32 15.10
N PHE A 237 19.28 8.01 15.08
CA PHE A 237 20.60 7.41 14.95
C PHE A 237 21.11 7.36 13.49
N ILE A 238 20.25 7.59 12.50
CA ILE A 238 20.65 7.66 11.08
C ILE A 238 21.68 8.78 10.86
N ARG A 239 21.52 9.93 11.55
CA ARG A 239 22.40 11.10 11.40
C ARG A 239 23.52 11.20 12.43
N LYS A 240 23.54 10.33 13.43
CA LYS A 240 24.52 10.38 14.53
C LYS A 240 25.57 9.31 14.31
N GLU A 241 26.84 9.67 14.42
CA GLU A 241 27.94 8.71 14.35
C GLU A 241 27.68 7.53 15.31
N PRO A 242 27.82 6.26 14.86
CA PRO A 242 28.40 5.79 13.59
C PRO A 242 27.39 5.60 12.43
N TYR A 243 26.31 6.37 12.40
CA TYR A 243 25.30 6.47 11.31
C TYR A 243 24.51 5.18 11.08
N VAL A 244 24.06 4.56 12.16
CA VAL A 244 23.37 3.26 12.13
C VAL A 244 21.86 3.47 12.20
N SER A 245 21.15 2.97 11.18
CA SER A 245 19.68 2.92 11.14
C SER A 245 19.15 1.83 12.07
N THR A 246 17.90 2.00 12.53
CA THR A 246 17.23 1.01 13.39
C THR A 246 16.94 -0.29 12.63
N ALA A 247 16.58 -0.20 11.35
CA ALA A 247 16.33 -1.35 10.50
C ALA A 247 16.72 -1.05 9.04
N ASN A 248 17.45 -1.97 8.42
CA ASN A 248 17.72 -1.99 6.97
C ASN A 248 16.74 -2.89 6.21
N PHE A 249 16.05 -3.78 6.93
CA PHE A 249 15.04 -4.67 6.40
C PHE A 249 13.85 -4.66 7.36
N VAL A 250 12.65 -4.48 6.81
CA VAL A 250 11.39 -4.57 7.54
C VAL A 250 10.62 -5.75 6.93
N PRO A 251 10.12 -6.70 7.75
CA PRO A 251 9.34 -7.81 7.23
C PRO A 251 8.03 -7.32 6.62
N VAL A 252 7.34 -8.18 5.87
CA VAL A 252 5.99 -7.87 5.39
C VAL A 252 5.05 -7.68 6.59
N ILE A 253 4.51 -6.46 6.72
CA ILE A 253 3.55 -6.06 7.77
C ILE A 253 2.15 -5.86 7.18
N ARG A 254 1.13 -5.72 8.04
CA ARG A 254 -0.20 -5.31 7.59
C ARG A 254 -0.20 -3.81 7.25
N ALA A 255 -0.90 -3.43 6.18
CA ALA A 255 -1.05 -2.03 5.78
C ALA A 255 -1.55 -1.13 6.93
N GLN A 256 -2.46 -1.65 7.75
CA GLN A 256 -3.01 -0.95 8.91
C GLN A 256 -1.96 -0.63 9.99
N GLU A 257 -0.91 -1.43 10.16
CA GLU A 257 0.16 -1.16 11.12
C GLU A 257 0.94 0.11 10.76
N ALA A 258 1.08 0.36 9.45
CA ALA A 258 1.64 1.59 8.91
C ALA A 258 0.62 2.74 8.80
N GLY A 259 -0.67 2.52 9.10
CA GLY A 259 -1.72 3.56 8.96
C GLY A 259 -2.26 3.75 7.54
N ILE A 260 -1.93 2.85 6.61
CA ILE A 260 -2.52 2.80 5.27
C ILE A 260 -3.91 2.15 5.37
N LYS A 261 -4.92 2.82 4.81
CA LYS A 261 -6.34 2.43 4.91
C LYS A 261 -6.76 1.41 3.86
#